data_AF-A0A3Q9IML7-F1
#
_entry.id   AF-A0A3Q9IML7-F1
#
_cell.length_a   1.000
_cell.length_b   1.000
_cell.length_c   1.000
_cell.angle_alpha   90.00
_cell.angle_beta   90.00
_cell.angle_gamma   90.00
#
_symmetry.space_group_name_H-M   'P 1'
#
loop_
_entity.id
_entity.type
_entity.pdbx_description
1 polymer ?
#
loop_
_entity_poly.entity_id
_entity_poly.type
_entity_poly.pdbx_seq_one_letter_code
_entity_poly.pdbx_strand_id
1 'polypeptide(L)'
;MFVINGKDRAIFIYLNFKFSIMNGIEKGDSSTSPLKDILADLTVKDVERLKDYYVEEAKRLMAFFGQEEEDALGFMKKHLRIVEALLRELQFPWEACIPVLYGSFMHYIVLEEEKGKRKRLSNLMTELIKRMKFFAKKEALIMGTTRHYQEQRQEVEALIALRDNEFNALRS
;
A
#
# COMPACT_ATOMS: atom_id res chain seq x y z
N MET A 1 -7.69 -25.02 -9.58
CA MET A 1 -6.69 -24.63 -10.60
C MET A 1 -7.18 -23.33 -11.21
N PHE A 2 -6.68 -22.18 -10.74
CA PHE A 2 -7.12 -20.88 -11.25
C PHE A 2 -6.29 -20.55 -12.49
N VAL A 3 -6.97 -20.44 -13.64
CA VAL A 3 -6.36 -20.01 -14.90
C VAL A 3 -6.22 -18.49 -14.83
N ILE A 4 -4.98 -18.06 -14.63
CA ILE A 4 -4.60 -16.65 -14.52
C ILE A 4 -4.28 -16.14 -15.93
N ASN A 5 -5.01 -15.13 -16.40
CA ASN A 5 -4.89 -14.59 -17.75
C ASN A 5 -3.64 -13.70 -17.89
N GLY A 6 -3.16 -13.42 -19.10
CA GLY A 6 -1.86 -12.78 -19.37
C GLY A 6 -1.63 -11.41 -18.71
N LYS A 7 -2.69 -10.67 -18.35
CA LYS A 7 -2.62 -9.38 -17.63
C LYS A 7 -2.35 -9.54 -16.12
N ASP A 8 -2.86 -10.61 -15.53
CA ASP A 8 -2.64 -10.92 -14.11
C ASP A 8 -1.21 -11.41 -13.87
N ARG A 9 -0.54 -11.96 -14.89
CA ARG A 9 0.90 -12.28 -14.84
C ARG A 9 1.75 -11.04 -14.61
N ALA A 10 1.40 -9.87 -15.15
CA ALA A 10 2.20 -8.66 -14.95
C ALA A 10 2.08 -8.13 -13.50
N ILE A 11 0.87 -8.15 -12.93
CA ILE A 11 0.64 -7.80 -11.52
C ILE A 11 1.30 -8.83 -10.60
N PHE A 12 1.21 -10.12 -10.93
CA PHE A 12 1.86 -11.19 -10.18
C PHE A 12 3.39 -11.12 -10.29
N ILE A 13 3.96 -10.75 -11.45
CA ILE A 13 5.40 -10.53 -11.63
C ILE A 13 5.86 -9.26 -10.90
N TYR A 14 5.09 -8.16 -10.93
CA TYR A 14 5.37 -6.93 -10.21
C TYR A 14 5.32 -7.13 -8.68
N LEU A 15 4.29 -7.83 -8.18
CA LEU A 15 4.17 -8.18 -6.77
C LEU A 15 5.25 -9.20 -6.35
N ASN A 16 5.58 -10.21 -7.18
CA ASN A 16 6.66 -11.16 -6.85
C ASN A 16 8.06 -10.54 -6.94
N PHE A 17 8.30 -9.62 -7.86
CA PHE A 17 9.56 -8.87 -7.92
C PHE A 17 9.72 -7.98 -6.67
N LYS A 18 8.63 -7.33 -6.22
CA LYS A 18 8.58 -6.55 -4.97
C LYS A 18 8.68 -7.44 -3.71
N PHE A 19 8.07 -8.63 -3.70
CA PHE A 19 8.23 -9.62 -2.62
C PHE A 19 9.65 -10.20 -2.55
N SER A 20 10.34 -10.36 -3.68
CA SER A 20 11.73 -10.80 -3.73
C SER A 20 12.69 -9.77 -3.12
N ILE A 21 12.40 -8.47 -3.33
CA ILE A 21 13.10 -7.36 -2.64
C ILE A 21 12.77 -7.34 -1.14
N MET A 22 11.51 -7.56 -0.76
CA MET A 22 11.09 -7.60 0.65
C MET A 22 11.67 -8.79 1.45
N ASN A 23 11.87 -9.95 0.83
CA ASN A 23 12.58 -11.07 1.46
C ASN A 23 14.09 -10.80 1.64
N GLY A 24 14.64 -9.81 0.91
CA GLY A 24 15.99 -9.30 1.14
C GLY A 24 16.09 -8.32 2.33
N ILE A 25 14.98 -7.71 2.73
CA ILE A 25 14.89 -6.70 3.80
C ILE A 25 14.61 -7.35 5.19
N GLU A 26 14.26 -8.64 5.25
CA GLU A 26 14.18 -9.39 6.52
C GLU A 26 15.55 -9.56 7.23
N LYS A 27 16.64 -8.99 6.70
CA LYS A 27 17.96 -8.97 7.33
C LYS A 27 18.53 -7.55 7.42
N GLY A 28 18.18 -6.85 8.51
CA GLY A 28 18.79 -5.58 8.93
C GLY A 28 18.27 -4.38 8.13
N ASP A 29 17.94 -3.24 8.71
CA ASP A 29 18.33 -2.67 9.99
C ASP A 29 17.22 -1.74 10.46
N SER A 30 16.93 -1.73 11.75
CA SER A 30 16.02 -0.77 12.36
C SER A 30 16.82 0.48 12.70
N SER A 31 16.94 1.43 11.79
CA SER A 31 17.41 2.76 12.17
C SER A 31 16.73 3.86 11.39
N THR A 32 16.44 4.91 12.14
CA THR A 32 15.69 6.11 11.84
C THR A 32 16.24 6.88 10.64
N SER A 33 15.41 7.23 9.66
CA SER A 33 15.74 8.32 8.74
C SER A 33 14.97 9.58 9.15
N PRO A 34 15.65 10.67 9.57
CA PRO A 34 15.01 11.96 9.65
C PRO A 34 14.71 12.41 8.21
N LEU A 35 13.42 12.46 7.89
CA LEU A 35 12.79 12.92 6.65
C LEU A 35 13.31 14.23 6.03
N LYS A 36 14.24 14.93 6.68
CA LYS A 36 14.65 16.28 6.33
C LYS A 36 15.65 16.38 5.18
N ASP A 37 16.33 15.30 4.80
CA ASP A 37 17.37 15.35 3.76
C ASP A 37 17.28 14.19 2.75
N ILE A 38 16.07 13.73 2.41
CA ILE A 38 15.85 12.65 1.41
C ILE A 38 16.56 12.97 0.07
N LEU A 39 16.63 14.25 -0.30
CA LEU A 39 17.31 14.70 -1.54
C LEU A 39 18.65 15.39 -1.30
N ALA A 40 19.02 15.74 -0.07
CA ALA A 40 20.20 16.58 0.17
C ALA A 40 21.52 15.83 -0.03
N ASP A 41 21.49 14.50 0.11
CA ASP A 41 22.64 13.63 -0.16
C ASP A 41 22.71 13.17 -1.63
N LEU A 42 21.73 13.54 -2.48
CA LEU A 42 21.66 13.11 -3.88
C LEU A 42 22.35 14.10 -4.82
N THR A 43 23.05 13.57 -5.81
CA THR A 43 23.55 14.42 -6.90
C THR A 43 22.40 14.87 -7.81
N VAL A 44 22.59 15.95 -8.56
CA VAL A 44 21.61 16.42 -9.58
C VAL A 44 21.20 15.28 -10.52
N LYS A 45 22.16 14.46 -10.93
CA LYS A 45 21.93 13.30 -11.81
C LYS A 45 21.07 12.22 -11.14
N ASP A 46 21.19 12.04 -9.83
CA ASP A 46 20.38 11.08 -9.09
C ASP A 46 18.94 11.59 -8.91
N VAL A 47 18.77 12.91 -8.71
CA VAL A 47 17.46 13.57 -8.70
C VAL A 47 16.75 13.44 -10.05
N GLU A 48 17.47 13.66 -11.16
CA GLU A 48 16.93 13.48 -12.52
C GLU A 48 16.50 12.04 -12.78
N ARG A 49 17.33 11.06 -12.43
CA ARG A 49 16.98 9.63 -12.55
C ARG A 49 15.76 9.25 -11.73
N LEU A 50 15.67 9.77 -10.51
CA LEU A 50 14.53 9.51 -9.62
C LEU A 50 13.23 10.10 -10.18
N LYS A 51 13.31 11.31 -10.74
CA LYS A 51 12.21 11.94 -11.46
C LYS A 51 11.75 11.10 -12.65
N ASP A 52 12.69 10.68 -13.50
CA ASP A 52 12.38 9.85 -14.67
C ASP A 52 11.72 8.52 -14.28
N TYR A 53 12.22 7.88 -13.21
CA TYR A 53 11.61 6.68 -12.65
C TYR A 53 10.14 6.90 -12.29
N TYR A 54 9.83 7.95 -11.51
CA TYR A 54 8.47 8.22 -11.08
C TYR A 54 7.55 8.65 -12.21
N VAL A 55 8.06 9.39 -13.20
CA VAL A 55 7.29 9.75 -14.40
C VAL A 55 6.91 8.49 -15.19
N GLU A 56 7.86 7.59 -15.43
CA GLU A 56 7.59 6.36 -16.17
C GLU A 56 6.68 5.40 -15.39
N GLU A 57 6.80 5.34 -14.07
CA GLU A 57 5.87 4.56 -13.23
C GLU A 57 4.46 5.15 -13.26
N ALA A 58 4.33 6.47 -13.17
CA ALA A 58 3.06 7.16 -13.29
C ALA A 58 2.38 6.85 -14.64
N LYS A 59 3.13 6.92 -15.76
CA LYS A 59 2.60 6.58 -17.09
C LYS A 59 2.11 5.13 -17.17
N ARG A 60 2.83 4.18 -16.58
CA ARG A 60 2.40 2.77 -16.51
C ARG A 60 1.09 2.63 -15.74
N LEU A 61 0.98 3.31 -14.59
CA LEU A 61 -0.23 3.29 -13.77
C LEU A 61 -1.41 3.99 -14.45
N MET A 62 -1.18 5.14 -15.08
CA MET A 62 -2.18 5.85 -15.89
C MET A 62 -2.74 4.96 -17.00
N ALA A 63 -1.86 4.33 -17.78
CA ALA A 63 -2.26 3.40 -18.83
C ALA A 63 -3.05 2.21 -18.27
N PHE A 64 -2.69 1.72 -17.08
CA PHE A 64 -3.43 0.66 -16.40
C PHE A 64 -4.84 1.10 -15.98
N PHE A 65 -4.99 2.32 -15.46
CA PHE A 65 -6.27 2.88 -15.02
C PHE A 65 -7.07 3.57 -16.14
N GLY A 66 -6.55 3.62 -17.37
CA GLY A 66 -7.18 4.32 -18.49
C GLY A 66 -7.29 5.83 -18.26
N GLN A 67 -6.30 6.43 -17.60
CA GLN A 67 -6.24 7.87 -17.34
C GLN A 67 -5.22 8.51 -18.27
N GLU A 68 -5.54 9.71 -18.77
CA GLU A 68 -4.60 10.58 -19.48
C GLU A 68 -4.46 11.84 -18.64
N GLU A 69 -3.35 11.97 -17.91
CA GLU A 69 -3.04 13.15 -17.09
C GLU A 69 -1.70 13.70 -17.55
N GLU A 70 -1.66 15.01 -17.84
CA GLU A 70 -0.46 15.69 -18.32
C GLU A 70 0.62 15.79 -17.23
N ASP A 71 0.22 15.86 -15.95
CA ASP A 71 1.14 15.90 -14.81
C ASP A 71 1.37 14.51 -14.21
N ALA A 72 2.37 13.82 -14.72
CA ALA A 72 2.79 12.50 -14.24
C ALA A 72 3.14 12.47 -12.74
N LEU A 73 3.83 13.50 -12.23
CA LEU A 73 4.20 13.55 -10.81
C LEU A 73 3.00 13.90 -9.93
N GLY A 74 2.12 14.79 -10.41
CA GLY A 74 0.84 15.10 -9.76
C GLY A 74 -0.04 13.86 -9.60
N PHE A 75 -0.19 13.06 -10.66
CA PHE A 75 -0.85 11.76 -10.62
C PHE A 75 -0.19 10.82 -9.60
N MET A 76 1.14 10.69 -9.63
CA MET A 76 1.85 9.77 -8.76
C MET A 76 1.64 10.12 -7.29
N LYS A 77 1.72 11.42 -6.95
CA LYS A 77 1.43 11.93 -5.60
C LYS A 77 0.01 11.56 -5.15
N LYS A 78 -0.98 11.75 -6.03
CA LYS A 78 -2.38 11.39 -5.75
C LYS A 78 -2.54 9.87 -5.55
N HIS A 79 -1.93 9.07 -6.43
CA HIS A 79 -1.95 7.63 -6.35
C HIS A 79 -1.35 7.12 -5.04
N LEU A 80 -0.16 7.59 -4.67
CA LEU A 80 0.52 7.22 -3.42
C LEU A 80 -0.32 7.56 -2.19
N ARG A 81 -1.01 8.71 -2.16
CA ARG A 81 -1.94 9.07 -1.08
C ARG A 81 -3.12 8.10 -0.95
N ILE A 82 -3.68 7.66 -2.07
CA ILE A 82 -4.78 6.68 -2.07
C ILE A 82 -4.29 5.35 -1.51
N VAL A 83 -3.12 4.87 -1.96
CA VAL A 83 -2.54 3.61 -1.48
C VAL A 83 -2.17 3.70 0.01
N GLU A 84 -1.59 4.81 0.46
CA GLU A 84 -1.28 5.04 1.88
C GLU A 84 -2.54 5.00 2.74
N ALA A 85 -3.63 5.66 2.31
CA ALA A 85 -4.90 5.62 3.02
C ALA A 85 -5.43 4.18 3.15
N LEU A 86 -5.40 3.40 2.06
CA LEU A 86 -5.80 1.99 2.06
C LEU A 86 -4.95 1.14 3.00
N LEU A 87 -3.62 1.34 2.99
CA LEU A 87 -2.70 0.60 3.85
C LEU A 87 -2.90 0.96 5.32
N ARG A 88 -3.19 2.23 5.63
CA ARG A 88 -3.52 2.68 6.98
C ARG A 88 -4.81 2.04 7.50
N GLU A 89 -5.85 1.93 6.67
CA GLU A 89 -7.06 1.18 7.04
C GLU A 89 -6.76 -0.31 7.29
N LEU A 90 -5.81 -0.90 6.55
CA LEU A 90 -5.37 -2.28 6.77
C LEU A 90 -4.53 -2.47 8.04
N GLN A 91 -4.00 -1.41 8.66
CA GLN A 91 -3.36 -1.46 9.98
C GLN A 91 -4.37 -1.56 11.14
N PHE A 92 -5.64 -1.86 10.82
CA PHE A 92 -6.64 -2.21 11.80
C PHE A 92 -6.12 -3.28 12.79
N PRO A 93 -6.44 -3.19 14.10
CA PRO A 93 -5.95 -4.14 15.12
C PRO A 93 -6.70 -5.48 15.01
N TRP A 94 -6.42 -6.23 13.95
CA TRP A 94 -7.14 -7.44 13.56
C TRP A 94 -7.20 -8.47 14.68
N GLU A 95 -6.08 -8.75 15.35
CA GLU A 95 -6.03 -9.76 16.41
C GLU A 95 -6.85 -9.34 17.64
N ALA A 96 -6.72 -8.09 18.08
CA ALA A 96 -7.42 -7.57 19.25
C ALA A 96 -8.95 -7.48 19.03
N CYS A 97 -9.40 -7.34 17.78
CA CYS A 97 -10.81 -7.26 17.43
C CYS A 97 -11.53 -8.63 17.44
N ILE A 98 -10.80 -9.73 17.23
CA ILE A 98 -11.37 -11.09 17.18
C ILE A 98 -12.25 -11.42 18.40
N PRO A 99 -11.79 -11.27 19.67
CA PRO A 99 -12.61 -11.60 20.83
C PRO A 99 -13.86 -10.71 20.94
N VAL A 100 -13.77 -9.43 20.58
CA VAL A 100 -14.88 -8.47 20.63
C VAL A 100 -15.98 -8.85 19.63
N LEU A 101 -15.59 -9.13 18.38
CA LEU A 101 -16.53 -9.57 17.36
C LEU A 101 -17.11 -10.94 17.69
N TYR A 102 -16.29 -11.89 18.15
CA TYR A 102 -16.76 -13.22 18.54
C TYR A 102 -17.80 -13.13 19.65
N GLY A 103 -17.52 -12.37 20.71
CA GLY A 103 -18.47 -12.15 21.80
C GLY A 103 -19.79 -11.57 21.29
N SER A 104 -19.74 -10.46 20.55
CA SER A 104 -20.94 -9.81 19.99
C SER A 104 -21.76 -10.75 19.10
N PHE A 105 -21.07 -11.54 18.29
CA PHE A 105 -21.69 -12.48 17.36
C PHE A 105 -22.36 -13.67 18.06
N MET A 106 -21.74 -14.20 19.12
CA MET A 106 -22.33 -15.29 19.90
C MET A 106 -23.63 -14.87 20.58
N HIS A 107 -23.73 -13.63 21.07
CA HIS A 107 -24.99 -13.09 21.59
C HIS A 107 -26.09 -13.09 20.53
N TYR A 108 -25.76 -12.71 19.29
CA TYR A 108 -26.71 -12.73 18.18
C TYR A 108 -27.14 -14.15 17.78
N ILE A 109 -26.21 -15.09 17.69
CA ILE A 109 -26.52 -16.49 17.33
C ILE A 109 -27.49 -17.14 18.30
N VAL A 110 -27.39 -16.84 19.60
CA VAL A 110 -28.27 -17.42 20.63
C VAL A 110 -29.73 -17.00 20.43
N LEU A 111 -29.96 -15.81 19.85
CA LEU A 111 -31.29 -15.30 19.55
C LEU A 111 -31.90 -15.89 18.26
N GLU A 112 -31.11 -16.56 17.42
CA GLU A 112 -31.60 -17.17 16.18
C GLU A 112 -32.24 -18.54 16.46
N GLU A 113 -33.54 -18.65 16.21
CA GLU A 113 -34.30 -19.88 16.45
C GLU A 113 -34.06 -20.92 15.35
N GLU A 114 -33.88 -20.47 14.10
CA GLU A 114 -33.76 -21.36 12.96
C GLU A 114 -32.39 -22.05 12.92
N LYS A 115 -32.38 -23.37 13.10
CA LYS A 115 -31.14 -24.18 13.10
C LYS A 115 -30.31 -24.01 11.83
N GLY A 116 -30.96 -23.86 10.67
CA GLY A 116 -30.31 -23.64 9.38
C GLY A 116 -29.55 -22.31 9.34
N LYS A 117 -30.21 -21.22 9.74
CA LYS A 117 -29.61 -19.88 9.84
C LYS A 117 -28.48 -19.83 10.86
N ARG A 118 -28.66 -20.41 12.06
CA ARG A 118 -27.58 -20.52 13.06
C ARG A 118 -26.31 -21.14 12.48
N LYS A 119 -26.44 -22.30 11.81
CA LYS A 119 -25.29 -22.97 11.19
C LYS A 119 -24.61 -22.10 10.13
N ARG A 120 -25.40 -21.43 9.28
CA ARG A 120 -24.86 -20.52 8.25
C ARG A 120 -24.10 -19.35 8.88
N LEU A 121 -24.67 -18.74 9.92
CA LEU A 121 -24.05 -17.67 10.70
C LEU A 121 -22.74 -18.14 11.34
N SER A 122 -22.72 -19.28 12.04
CA SER A 122 -21.50 -19.83 12.64
C SER A 122 -20.38 -20.05 11.61
N ASN A 123 -20.73 -20.55 10.42
CA ASN A 123 -19.79 -20.73 9.33
C ASN A 123 -19.22 -19.40 8.82
N LEU A 124 -20.07 -18.39 8.64
CA LEU A 124 -19.65 -17.04 8.21
C LEU A 124 -18.68 -16.42 9.21
N MET A 125 -18.96 -16.52 10.51
CA MET A 125 -18.07 -15.98 11.53
C MET A 125 -16.74 -16.73 11.62
N THR A 126 -16.77 -18.05 11.47
CA THR A 126 -15.55 -18.85 11.40
C THR A 126 -14.67 -18.41 10.24
N GLU A 127 -15.26 -18.16 9.08
CA GLU A 127 -14.56 -17.66 7.90
C GLU A 127 -14.04 -16.23 8.11
N LEU A 128 -14.83 -15.35 8.71
CA LEU A 128 -14.40 -14.00 9.05
C LEU A 128 -13.18 -14.00 10.00
N ILE A 129 -13.23 -14.78 11.09
CA ILE A 129 -12.11 -14.91 12.03
C ILE A 129 -10.87 -15.45 11.32
N LYS A 130 -11.00 -16.45 10.43
CA LYS A 130 -9.87 -16.96 9.66
C LYS A 130 -9.20 -15.87 8.83
N ARG A 131 -10.00 -15.01 8.17
CA ARG A 131 -9.50 -13.86 7.40
C ARG A 131 -8.85 -12.81 8.30
N MET A 132 -9.45 -12.48 9.44
CA MET A 132 -8.86 -11.56 10.42
C MET A 132 -7.50 -12.07 10.93
N LYS A 133 -7.40 -13.36 11.28
CA LYS A 133 -6.13 -13.99 11.67
C LYS A 133 -5.09 -13.97 10.55
N PHE A 134 -5.52 -14.10 9.30
CA PHE A 134 -4.64 -13.95 8.16
C PHE A 134 -4.05 -12.53 8.10
N PHE A 135 -4.88 -11.50 8.25
CA PHE A 135 -4.41 -10.11 8.27
C PHE A 135 -3.52 -9.78 9.48
N ALA A 136 -3.86 -10.28 10.67
CA ALA A 136 -3.04 -10.16 11.87
C ALA A 136 -1.61 -10.71 11.63
N LYS A 137 -1.50 -11.88 10.99
CA LYS A 137 -0.20 -12.47 10.63
C LYS A 137 0.59 -11.68 9.58
N LYS A 138 -0.05 -10.75 8.87
CA LYS A 138 0.55 -9.90 7.84
C LYS A 138 0.76 -8.46 8.31
N GLU A 139 0.60 -8.18 9.61
CA GLU A 139 0.76 -6.83 10.17
C GLU A 139 2.13 -6.23 9.87
N ALA A 140 3.22 -6.97 10.11
CA ALA A 140 4.58 -6.51 9.81
C ALA A 140 4.77 -6.13 8.33
N LEU A 141 4.18 -6.94 7.44
CA LEU A 141 4.19 -6.67 6.00
C LEU A 141 3.41 -5.38 5.66
N ILE A 142 2.23 -5.21 6.25
CA ILE A 142 1.39 -4.02 6.04
C ILE A 142 2.12 -2.77 6.53
N MET A 143 2.73 -2.82 7.72
CA MET A 143 3.51 -1.71 8.27
C MET A 143 4.72 -1.36 7.41
N GLY A 144 5.51 -2.37 7.02
CA GLY A 144 6.68 -2.17 6.15
C GLY A 144 6.30 -1.57 4.79
N THR A 145 5.22 -2.08 4.20
CA THR A 145 4.67 -1.53 2.96
C THR A 145 4.20 -0.09 3.16
N THR A 146 3.50 0.22 4.25
CA THR A 146 3.02 1.58 4.53
C THR A 146 4.17 2.58 4.61
N ARG A 147 5.23 2.25 5.35
CA ARG A 147 6.41 3.10 5.47
C ARG A 147 7.04 3.38 4.11
N HIS A 148 7.22 2.34 3.31
CA HIS A 148 7.79 2.49 1.97
C HIS A 148 6.96 3.41 1.07
N TYR A 149 5.63 3.27 1.06
CA TYR A 149 4.76 4.17 0.28
C TYR A 149 4.78 5.62 0.81
N GLN A 150 5.01 5.82 2.11
CA GLN A 150 5.19 7.15 2.69
C GLN A 150 6.50 7.81 2.23
N GLU A 151 7.60 7.06 2.22
CA GLU A 151 8.91 7.51 1.71
C GLU A 151 8.79 7.91 0.23
N GLN A 152 8.21 7.04 -0.60
CA GLN A 152 7.98 7.34 -2.03
C GLN A 152 7.15 8.61 -2.23
N ARG A 153 6.12 8.82 -1.40
CA ARG A 153 5.28 10.03 -1.47
C ARG A 153 6.10 11.28 -1.18
N GLN A 154 6.96 11.22 -0.17
CA GLN A 154 7.81 12.35 0.22
C GLN A 154 8.86 12.67 -0.85
N GLU A 155 9.44 11.65 -1.49
CA GLU A 155 10.31 11.83 -2.65
C GLU A 155 9.59 12.55 -3.80
N VAL A 156 8.38 12.10 -4.17
CA VAL A 156 7.58 12.74 -5.21
C VAL A 156 7.19 14.18 -4.83
N GLU A 157 6.81 14.42 -3.56
CA GLU A 157 6.50 15.76 -3.06
C GLU A 157 7.71 16.70 -3.14
N ALA A 158 8.91 16.20 -2.84
CA ALA A 158 10.16 16.95 -2.94
C ALA A 158 10.54 17.25 -4.40
N LEU A 159 10.36 16.29 -5.32
CA LEU A 159 10.58 16.49 -6.76
C LEU A 159 9.63 17.54 -7.36
N ILE A 160 8.37 17.55 -6.93
CA ILE A 160 7.40 18.58 -7.32
C ILE A 160 7.85 19.95 -6.80
N ALA A 161 8.26 20.05 -5.54
CA ALA A 161 8.72 21.31 -4.96
C ALA A 161 9.96 21.86 -5.68
N LEU A 162 10.91 21.01 -6.06
CA LEU A 162 12.08 21.41 -6.86
C LEU A 162 11.68 21.97 -8.22
N ARG A 163 10.81 21.27 -8.95
CA ARG A 163 10.27 21.74 -10.24
C ARG A 163 9.62 23.12 -10.10
N ASP A 164 8.82 23.32 -9.06
CA ASP A 164 8.09 24.58 -8.85
C ASP A 164 9.06 25.72 -8.47
N ASN A 165 10.11 25.43 -7.69
CA ASN A 165 11.16 26.40 -7.35
C ASN A 165 12.02 26.82 -8.55
N GLU A 166 12.44 25.86 -9.38
CA GLU A 166 13.17 26.14 -10.63
C GLU A 166 12.34 27.00 -11.60
N PHE A 167 11.05 26.69 -11.71
CA PHE A 167 10.13 27.46 -12.55
C PHE A 167 9.95 28.91 -12.06
N ASN A 168 9.92 29.13 -10.75
CA ASN A 168 9.81 30.46 -10.16
C ASN A 168 11.10 31.28 -10.32
N ALA A 169 12.28 30.65 -10.25
CA ALA A 169 13.57 31.30 -10.47
C ALA A 169 13.78 31.78 -11.92
N LEU A 170 13.13 31.14 -12.90
CA LEU A 170 13.16 31.57 -14.31
C LEU A 170 12.25 32.76 -14.62
N ARG A 171 11.38 33.16 -13.68
CA ARG A 171 10.42 34.27 -13.82
C ARG A 171 10.83 35.55 -13.08
N SER A 172 11.83 35.48 -12.20
CA SER A 172 12.40 36.61 -11.46
C SER A 172 13.56 37.26 -12.21
#